data_AF-A0A0E9LYL4-F1
#
_entry.id   AF-A0A0E9LYL4-F1
#
_cell.length_a   1.000
_cell.length_b   1.000
_cell.length_c   1.000
_cell.angle_alpha   90.00
_cell.angle_beta   90.00
_cell.angle_gamma   90.00
#
_symmetry.space_group_name_H-M   'P 1'
#
loop_
_entity.id
_entity.type
_entity.pdbx_description
1 polymer ?
#
loop_
_entity_poly.entity_id
_entity_poly.type
_entity_poly.pdbx_seq_one_letter_code
_entity_poly.pdbx_strand_id
1 'polypeptide(L)'
;MGIFVNAQKVTSNYVVTHNDTLICQDITVGAFKTTCTRLDGETIKMANKDVLRYAKDGKLMQRMPVYVYNQKTKRQDMMELIDYRNQVAVYKHEFYNGSSDHPDVNFYFYVHGDCIEIQKNPQLDDIKEFVMNWNKDDIQVADQQLTKK
;
A
#
# COMPACT_ATOMS: atom_id res chain seq x y z
N MET A 1 4.02 -24.81 35.14
CA MET A 1 3.09 -25.01 34.01
C MET A 1 3.38 -23.91 33.01
N GLY A 2 4.27 -24.18 32.04
CA GLY A 2 4.77 -23.16 31.12
C GLY A 2 3.75 -22.88 30.02
N ILE A 3 3.29 -21.64 29.92
CA ILE A 3 2.48 -21.20 28.79
C ILE A 3 3.45 -20.96 27.64
N PHE A 4 3.47 -21.89 26.69
CA PHE A 4 4.05 -21.65 25.37
C PHE A 4 3.12 -20.66 24.66
N VAL A 5 3.43 -19.37 24.78
CA VAL A 5 2.82 -18.36 23.90
C VAL A 5 3.49 -18.55 22.56
N ASN A 6 2.80 -19.22 21.63
CA ASN A 6 3.15 -19.10 20.22
C ASN A 6 3.12 -17.60 19.90
N ALA A 7 4.28 -17.02 19.62
CA ALA A 7 4.38 -15.72 18.97
C ALA A 7 3.87 -15.86 17.52
N GLN A 8 2.60 -16.22 17.35
CA GLN A 8 1.89 -15.92 16.13
C GLN A 8 1.95 -14.40 16.02
N LYS A 9 2.47 -13.92 14.89
CA LYS A 9 2.50 -12.52 14.52
C LYS A 9 1.04 -12.05 14.47
N VAL A 10 0.47 -11.67 15.60
CA VAL A 10 -0.88 -11.11 15.70
C VAL A 10 -0.83 -9.82 14.92
N THR A 11 -1.20 -9.87 13.64
CA THR A 11 -1.33 -8.70 12.80
C THR A 11 -2.67 -8.10 13.17
N SER A 12 -2.63 -7.09 14.05
CA SER A 12 -3.84 -6.37 14.44
C SER A 12 -4.39 -5.64 13.22
N ASN A 13 -5.68 -5.81 12.96
CA ASN A 13 -6.36 -4.99 11.97
C ASN A 13 -6.45 -3.56 12.50
N TYR A 14 -6.19 -2.57 11.65
CA TYR A 14 -6.32 -1.17 12.04
C TYR A 14 -6.66 -0.28 10.85
N VAL A 15 -7.27 0.86 11.12
CA VAL A 15 -7.55 1.91 10.14
C VAL A 15 -6.93 3.22 10.63
N VAL A 16 -6.20 3.91 9.76
CA VAL A 16 -5.63 5.23 10.03
C VAL A 16 -6.37 6.27 9.20
N THR A 17 -6.82 7.32 9.89
CA THR A 17 -7.41 8.52 9.30
C THR A 17 -6.50 9.71 9.55
N HIS A 18 -6.91 10.90 9.11
CA HIS A 18 -6.19 12.14 9.42
C HIS A 18 -6.08 12.45 10.92
N ASN A 19 -7.06 12.00 11.72
CA ASN A 19 -7.19 12.42 13.11
C ASN A 19 -6.85 11.31 14.10
N ASP A 20 -6.96 10.05 13.70
CA ASP A 20 -6.88 8.93 14.64
C ASP A 20 -6.46 7.62 13.96
N THR A 21 -6.02 6.67 14.79
CA THR A 21 -5.78 5.27 14.43
C THR A 21 -6.70 4.37 15.24
N LEU A 22 -7.60 3.66 14.55
CA LEU A 22 -8.55 2.74 15.16
C LEU A 22 -8.04 1.31 15.05
N ILE A 23 -7.87 0.63 16.20
CA ILE A 23 -7.63 -0.82 16.22
C ILE A 23 -8.96 -1.54 16.06
N CYS A 24 -9.01 -2.47 15.11
CA CYS A 24 -10.21 -3.19 14.72
C CYS A 24 -9.99 -4.69 14.95
N GLN A 25 -11.05 -5.38 15.33
CA GLN A 25 -11.14 -6.83 15.21
C GLN A 25 -11.32 -7.22 13.74
N ASP A 26 -12.24 -6.55 13.05
CA ASP A 26 -12.52 -6.74 11.62
C ASP A 26 -12.65 -5.41 10.87
N ILE A 27 -12.33 -5.44 9.58
CA ILE A 27 -12.46 -4.31 8.67
C ILE A 27 -13.25 -4.73 7.44
N THR A 28 -14.37 -4.06 7.20
CA THR A 28 -15.15 -4.20 5.97
C THR A 28 -15.00 -2.96 5.10
N VAL A 29 -14.45 -3.13 3.90
CA VAL A 29 -14.30 -2.04 2.91
C VAL A 29 -15.42 -2.15 1.89
N GLY A 30 -16.36 -1.20 1.93
CA GLY A 30 -17.41 -1.05 0.92
C GLY A 30 -17.04 0.01 -0.12
N ALA A 31 -17.93 0.21 -1.10
CA ALA A 31 -17.71 1.17 -2.19
C ALA A 31 -17.44 2.61 -1.72
N PHE A 32 -18.11 3.05 -0.65
CA PHE A 32 -18.03 4.44 -0.17
C PHE A 32 -17.47 4.58 1.25
N LYS A 33 -17.54 3.51 2.05
CA LYS A 33 -17.22 3.54 3.47
C LYS A 33 -16.42 2.33 3.89
N THR A 34 -15.50 2.55 4.81
CA THR A 34 -14.78 1.52 5.54
C THR A 34 -15.37 1.42 6.93
N THR A 35 -15.69 0.20 7.36
CA THR A 35 -16.24 -0.10 8.68
C THR A 35 -15.17 -0.81 9.50
N CYS A 36 -14.86 -0.27 10.67
CA CYS A 36 -14.00 -0.88 11.68
C CYS A 36 -14.91 -1.45 12.78
N THR A 37 -14.85 -2.75 13.02
CA THR A 37 -15.56 -3.41 14.13
C THR A 37 -14.54 -3.63 15.25
N ARG A 38 -14.81 -3.11 16.45
CA ARG A 38 -13.98 -3.24 17.64
C ARG A 38 -14.23 -4.58 18.35
N LEU A 39 -13.38 -4.90 19.33
CA LEU A 39 -13.44 -6.16 20.10
C LEU A 39 -14.73 -6.31 20.94
N ASP A 40 -15.35 -5.19 21.29
CA ASP A 40 -16.64 -5.13 22.02
C ASP A 40 -17.86 -5.23 21.07
N GLY A 41 -17.62 -5.34 19.75
CA GLY A 41 -18.66 -5.36 18.73
C GLY A 41 -19.14 -3.97 18.29
N GLU A 42 -18.60 -2.87 18.86
CA GLU A 42 -18.91 -1.52 18.38
C GLU A 42 -18.39 -1.33 16.94
N THR A 43 -19.18 -0.69 16.09
CA THR A 43 -18.80 -0.42 14.69
C THR A 43 -18.63 1.07 14.43
N ILE A 44 -17.48 1.43 13.85
CA ILE A 44 -17.16 2.79 13.43
C ILE A 44 -17.10 2.82 11.91
N LYS A 45 -17.89 3.69 11.29
CA LYS A 45 -17.95 3.87 9.83
C LYS A 45 -17.24 5.15 9.43
N MET A 46 -16.29 5.04 8.52
CA MET A 46 -15.51 6.15 7.96
C MET A 46 -15.76 6.25 6.46
N ALA A 47 -15.78 7.46 5.90
CA ALA A 47 -15.80 7.60 4.45
C ALA A 47 -14.43 7.17 3.89
N ASN A 48 -14.42 6.45 2.77
CA ASN A 48 -13.17 5.94 2.19
C ASN A 48 -12.15 7.05 1.92
N LYS A 49 -12.61 8.25 1.54
CA LYS A 49 -11.77 9.42 1.29
C LYS A 49 -10.97 9.88 2.52
N ASP A 50 -11.44 9.59 3.73
CA ASP A 50 -10.82 10.03 4.98
C ASP A 50 -9.85 8.95 5.53
N VAL A 51 -9.87 7.75 4.94
CA VAL A 51 -8.94 6.66 5.26
C VAL A 51 -7.64 6.89 4.49
N LEU A 52 -6.53 6.94 5.23
CA LEU A 52 -5.17 7.13 4.71
C LEU A 52 -4.46 5.81 4.50
N ARG A 53 -4.65 4.85 5.40
CA ARG A 53 -4.15 3.47 5.29
C ARG A 53 -4.93 2.55 6.21
N TYR A 54 -4.93 1.27 5.92
CA TYR A 54 -5.45 0.26 6.83
C TYR A 54 -4.63 -1.03 6.69
N ALA A 55 -4.49 -1.77 7.79
CA ALA A 55 -4.01 -3.14 7.74
C ALA A 55 -5.18 -4.08 7.96
N LYS A 56 -5.35 -5.03 7.05
CA LYS A 56 -6.36 -6.08 7.14
C LYS A 56 -5.72 -7.42 6.80
N ASP A 57 -5.82 -8.38 7.72
CA ASP A 57 -5.36 -9.77 7.53
C ASP A 57 -3.88 -9.84 7.08
N GLY A 58 -3.03 -9.02 7.70
CA GLY A 58 -1.61 -8.92 7.39
C GLY A 58 -1.25 -8.13 6.13
N LYS A 59 -2.24 -7.68 5.35
CA LYS A 59 -2.04 -6.82 4.18
C LYS A 59 -2.15 -5.36 4.56
N LEU A 60 -1.15 -4.56 4.16
CA LEU A 60 -1.18 -3.11 4.35
C LEU A 60 -1.66 -2.43 3.08
N MET A 61 -2.74 -1.68 3.19
CA MET A 61 -3.31 -0.87 2.12
C MET A 61 -3.07 0.60 2.46
N GLN A 62 -2.56 1.38 1.51
CA GLN A 62 -2.23 2.78 1.71
C GLN A 62 -2.71 3.64 0.55
N ARG A 63 -3.23 4.82 0.86
CA ARG A 63 -3.64 5.82 -0.11
C ARG A 63 -2.40 6.44 -0.76
N MET A 64 -2.19 6.14 -2.03
CA MET A 64 -1.03 6.57 -2.80
C MET A 64 -1.46 7.35 -4.05
N PRO A 65 -0.67 8.33 -4.51
CA PRO A 65 -0.92 9.00 -5.79
C PRO A 65 -0.88 8.02 -6.96
N VAL A 66 -1.79 8.18 -7.91
CA VAL A 66 -1.78 7.38 -9.15
C VAL A 66 -0.94 8.09 -10.20
N TYR A 67 -0.11 7.34 -10.92
CA TYR A 67 0.70 7.85 -12.03
C TYR A 67 0.22 7.21 -13.34
N VAL A 68 0.21 8.01 -14.42
CA VAL A 68 -0.13 7.57 -15.77
C VAL A 68 0.92 8.14 -16.71
N TYR A 69 1.50 7.31 -17.57
CA TYR A 69 2.63 7.69 -18.45
C TYR A 69 3.76 8.43 -17.71
N ASN A 70 4.16 7.92 -16.54
CA ASN A 70 5.19 8.49 -15.66
C ASN A 70 4.88 9.91 -15.13
N GLN A 71 3.62 10.35 -15.21
CA GLN A 71 3.18 11.62 -14.67
C GLN A 71 2.22 11.42 -13.51
N LYS A 72 2.49 12.12 -12.40
CA LYS A 72 1.63 12.14 -11.23
C LYS A 72 0.27 12.73 -11.60
N THR A 73 -0.79 11.98 -11.38
CA THR A 73 -2.16 12.47 -11.58
C THR A 73 -2.67 13.17 -10.32
N LYS A 74 -3.83 13.83 -10.41
CA LYS A 74 -4.55 14.37 -9.23
C LYS A 74 -5.29 13.27 -8.45
N ARG A 75 -5.29 12.03 -8.93
CA ARG A 75 -5.99 10.91 -8.30
C ARG A 75 -5.12 10.26 -7.24
N GLN A 76 -5.77 9.82 -6.17
CA GLN A 76 -5.20 8.97 -5.15
C GLN A 76 -6.06 7.73 -5.00
N ASP A 77 -5.43 6.58 -4.85
CA ASP A 77 -6.14 5.31 -4.68
C ASP A 77 -5.50 4.47 -3.58
N MET A 78 -6.27 3.50 -3.07
CA MET A 78 -5.75 2.52 -2.12
C MET A 78 -4.93 1.47 -2.85
N MET A 79 -3.67 1.32 -2.47
CA MET A 79 -2.73 0.36 -3.04
C MET A 79 -2.18 -0.56 -1.95
N GLU A 80 -1.96 -1.83 -2.30
CA GLU A 80 -1.39 -2.84 -1.39
C GLU A 80 0.13 -2.68 -1.34
N LEU A 81 0.73 -2.54 -0.16
CA LEU A 81 2.18 -2.61 0.00
C LEU A 81 2.62 -4.08 -0.15
N ILE A 82 3.40 -4.37 -1.18
CA ILE A 82 3.89 -5.72 -1.50
C ILE A 82 5.24 -5.98 -0.87
N ASP A 83 6.15 -5.01 -0.95
CA ASP A 83 7.49 -5.12 -0.37
C ASP A 83 8.00 -3.74 0.05
N TYR A 84 8.87 -3.74 1.06
CA TYR A 84 9.61 -2.55 1.47
C TYR A 84 10.99 -2.95 1.97
N ARG A 85 12.02 -2.57 1.20
CA ARG A 85 13.41 -2.83 1.55
C ARG A 85 14.31 -1.85 0.83
N ASN A 86 15.47 -1.56 1.45
CA ASN A 86 16.46 -0.61 0.91
C ASN A 86 15.87 0.76 0.54
N GLN A 87 14.86 1.23 1.29
CA GLN A 87 14.15 2.50 1.08
C GLN A 87 13.25 2.55 -0.17
N VAL A 88 13.09 1.41 -0.86
CA VAL A 88 12.12 1.23 -1.95
C VAL A 88 10.87 0.59 -1.38
N ALA A 89 9.72 1.23 -1.58
CA ALA A 89 8.40 0.67 -1.31
C ALA A 89 7.73 0.28 -2.62
N VAL A 90 7.24 -0.96 -2.71
CA VAL A 90 6.53 -1.44 -3.89
C VAL A 90 5.04 -1.57 -3.58
N TYR A 91 4.23 -0.82 -4.32
CA TYR A 91 2.78 -0.80 -4.16
C TYR A 91 2.08 -1.42 -5.36
N LYS A 92 1.16 -2.35 -5.12
CA LYS A 92 0.29 -2.94 -6.13
C LYS A 92 -1.03 -2.18 -6.21
N HIS A 93 -1.41 -1.82 -7.43
CA HIS A 93 -2.66 -1.16 -7.76
C HIS A 93 -3.42 -2.01 -8.77
N GLU A 94 -4.52 -2.60 -8.32
CA GLU A 94 -5.48 -3.28 -9.19
C GLU A 94 -6.54 -2.28 -9.62
N PHE A 95 -6.80 -2.18 -10.91
CA PHE A 95 -7.82 -1.28 -11.43
C PHE A 95 -8.55 -1.89 -12.61
N TYR A 96 -9.83 -1.59 -12.72
CA TYR A 96 -10.61 -2.02 -13.87
C TYR A 96 -10.33 -1.12 -15.07
N ASN A 97 -9.89 -1.76 -16.15
CA ASN A 97 -9.76 -1.17 -17.48
C ASN A 97 -10.98 -1.61 -18.28
N GLY A 98 -11.81 -0.67 -18.73
CA GLY A 98 -13.03 -0.99 -19.51
C GLY A 98 -12.79 -1.63 -20.89
N SER A 99 -11.54 -1.82 -21.30
CA SER A 99 -11.10 -2.52 -22.51
C SER A 99 -10.67 -3.98 -22.25
N SER A 100 -10.76 -4.47 -21.02
CA SER A 100 -10.39 -5.84 -20.61
C SER A 100 -11.44 -6.43 -19.67
N ASP A 101 -11.70 -7.73 -19.79
CA ASP A 101 -12.60 -8.48 -18.88
C ASP A 101 -11.93 -8.80 -17.53
N HIS A 102 -10.66 -8.42 -17.37
CA HIS A 102 -9.89 -8.62 -16.16
C HIS A 102 -9.29 -7.30 -15.65
N PRO A 103 -9.17 -7.12 -14.33
CA PRO A 103 -8.49 -5.97 -13.75
C PRO A 103 -7.03 -5.95 -14.21
N ASP A 104 -6.56 -4.78 -14.63
CA ASP A 104 -5.15 -4.53 -14.87
C ASP A 104 -4.44 -4.31 -13.54
N VAL A 105 -3.17 -4.72 -13.46
CA VAL A 105 -2.34 -4.54 -12.27
C VAL A 105 -1.06 -3.78 -12.61
N ASN A 106 -0.85 -2.68 -11.90
CA ASN A 106 0.40 -1.92 -11.92
C ASN A 106 1.12 -2.08 -10.58
N PHE A 107 2.44 -2.16 -10.64
CA PHE A 107 3.32 -2.11 -9.48
C PHE A 107 4.13 -0.81 -9.54
N TYR A 108 4.03 -0.01 -8.49
CA TYR A 108 4.66 1.29 -8.37
C TYR A 108 5.81 1.19 -7.38
N PHE A 109 6.98 1.63 -7.80
CA PHE A 109 8.19 1.65 -6.98
C PHE A 109 8.38 3.08 -6.48
N TYR A 110 8.38 3.25 -5.17
CA TYR A 110 8.50 4.54 -4.49
C TYR A 110 9.78 4.62 -3.68
N VAL A 111 10.49 5.73 -3.81
CA VAL A 111 11.64 6.09 -2.96
C VAL A 111 11.36 7.47 -2.38
N HIS A 112 11.46 7.62 -1.07
CA HIS A 112 11.20 8.89 -0.36
C HIS A 112 9.86 9.57 -0.69
N GLY A 113 8.86 8.82 -1.15
CA GLY A 113 7.53 9.32 -1.52
C GLY A 113 7.35 9.67 -2.99
N ASP A 114 8.40 9.54 -3.80
CA ASP A 114 8.36 9.75 -5.24
C ASP A 114 8.35 8.42 -6.00
N CYS A 115 7.45 8.32 -6.98
CA CYS A 115 7.38 7.17 -7.87
C CYS A 115 8.53 7.23 -8.86
N ILE A 116 9.42 6.24 -8.80
CA ILE A 116 10.59 6.13 -9.66
C ILE A 116 10.33 5.21 -10.86
N GLU A 117 9.44 4.22 -10.71
CA GLU A 117 9.16 3.24 -11.75
C GLU A 117 7.74 2.67 -11.62
N ILE A 118 7.15 2.29 -12.76
CA ILE A 118 5.87 1.60 -12.83
C ILE A 118 6.01 0.40 -13.77
N GLN A 119 5.70 -0.78 -13.28
CA GLN A 119 5.70 -2.02 -14.06
C GLN A 119 4.28 -2.58 -14.16
N LYS A 120 3.88 -3.04 -15.35
CA LYS A 120 2.58 -3.68 -15.57
C LYS A 120 2.74 -5.20 -15.53
N ASN A 121 2.02 -5.86 -14.62
CA ASN A 121 2.02 -7.32 -14.43
C ASN A 121 3.43 -7.99 -14.43
N PRO A 122 4.43 -7.47 -13.68
CA PRO A 122 5.73 -8.13 -13.54
C PRO A 122 5.61 -9.46 -12.77
N GLN A 123 6.61 -10.33 -12.89
CA GLN A 123 6.70 -11.49 -12.00
C GLN A 123 7.13 -11.04 -10.60
N LEU A 124 6.68 -11.77 -9.57
CA LEU A 124 7.01 -11.43 -8.19
C LEU A 124 8.51 -11.51 -7.91
N ASP A 125 9.21 -12.42 -8.58
CA ASP A 125 10.65 -12.57 -8.39
C ASP A 125 11.44 -11.42 -9.03
N ASP A 126 10.96 -10.85 -10.15
CA ASP A 126 11.54 -9.64 -10.74
C ASP A 126 11.43 -8.44 -9.77
N ILE A 127 10.27 -8.30 -9.10
CA ILE A 127 10.08 -7.27 -8.06
C ILE A 127 11.08 -7.45 -6.92
N LYS A 128 11.22 -8.68 -6.41
CA LYS A 128 12.14 -8.97 -5.30
C LYS A 128 13.58 -8.70 -5.71
N GLU A 129 13.99 -9.13 -6.89
CA GLU A 129 15.34 -8.93 -7.40
C GLU A 129 15.65 -7.42 -7.50
N PHE A 130 14.75 -6.63 -8.09
CA PHE A 130 14.88 -5.18 -8.15
C PHE A 130 15.09 -4.56 -6.76
N VAL A 131 14.21 -4.88 -5.82
CA VAL A 131 14.23 -4.32 -4.47
C VAL A 131 15.49 -4.76 -3.70
N MET A 132 15.96 -6.00 -3.89
CA MET A 132 17.17 -6.51 -3.24
C MET A 132 18.44 -5.85 -3.79
N ASN A 133 18.48 -5.62 -5.10
CA ASN A 133 19.65 -5.07 -5.78
C ASN A 133 19.72 -3.53 -5.73
N TRP A 134 18.65 -2.87 -5.31
CA TRP A 134 18.62 -1.41 -5.13
C TRP A 134 19.67 -0.96 -4.10
N ASN A 135 20.73 -0.29 -4.57
CA ASN A 135 21.89 0.11 -3.76
C ASN A 135 21.86 1.61 -3.43
N LYS A 136 22.71 2.02 -2.47
CA LYS A 136 22.81 3.42 -2.03
C LYS A 136 23.21 4.41 -3.15
N ASP A 137 23.93 3.95 -4.18
CA ASP A 137 24.35 4.79 -5.29
C ASP A 137 23.17 5.15 -6.22
N ASP A 138 22.19 4.24 -6.34
CA ASP A 138 20.96 4.48 -7.10
C ASP A 138 20.06 5.54 -6.43
N ILE A 139 20.18 5.69 -5.10
CA ILE A 139 19.49 6.74 -4.33
C ILE A 139 20.00 8.13 -4.72
N GLN A 140 21.32 8.30 -4.89
CA GLN A 140 21.89 9.59 -5.30
C GLN A 140 21.48 9.96 -6.73
N VAL A 141 21.36 8.98 -7.63
CA VAL A 141 20.90 9.21 -9.01
C VAL A 141 19.40 9.55 -9.04
N ALA A 142 18.57 8.87 -8.26
CA ALA A 142 17.15 9.18 -8.12
C ALA A 142 16.94 10.60 -7.55
N ASP A 143 17.65 10.96 -6.49
CA ASP A 143 17.60 12.32 -5.90
C ASP A 143 18.02 13.41 -6.89
N GLN A 144 19.02 13.15 -7.75
CA GLN A 144 19.44 14.06 -8.81
C GLN A 144 18.42 14.19 -9.96
N GLN A 145 17.63 13.15 -10.24
CA GLN A 145 16.55 13.22 -11.22
C GLN A 145 15.32 13.95 -10.67
N LEU A 146 15.06 13.85 -9.36
CA LEU A 146 13.96 14.53 -8.68
C LEU A 146 14.20 16.05 -8.52
N THR A 147 15.46 16.47 -8.36
CA THR A 147 15.85 17.89 -8.18
C THR A 147 15.96 18.70 -9.47
N LYS A 148 15.82 18.08 -10.66
CA LYS A 148 15.88 18.75 -11.98
C LYS A 148 14.52 19.16 -12.54
N LYS A 149 13.44 19.12 -11.75
CA LYS A 149 12.10 19.57 -12.14
C LYS A 149 11.77 20.97 -11.60
#